data_AF-A0A135W3Z1-F1
#
_entry.id   AF-A0A135W3Z1-F1
#
_cell.length_a   1.000
_cell.length_b   1.000
_cell.length_c   1.000
_cell.angle_alpha   90.00
_cell.angle_beta   90.00
_cell.angle_gamma   90.00
#
_symmetry.space_group_name_H-M   'P 1'
#
loop_
_entity.id
_entity.type
_entity.pdbx_description
1 polymer ?
#
loop_
_entity_poly.entity_id
_entity_poly.type
_entity_poly.pdbx_seq_one_letter_code
_entity_poly.pdbx_strand_id
1 'polypeptide(L)'
;MNFSILTDLLKYEIFIKTNKLKQFLKELNALLWIITGIVIFSLIITILNKGNNRNIFFASFLIYIFLVIFFYALQRILKNTIAKNIFAIIMFPFSYISKLMGFIFFSTTICVHIIIYLGICLVIQKSISFTLEIIDKDGQISFDNHKYLEITITALLAVFLNTPIRFLINKGILLKNIFQNLKYDQIENAIEFVFNKQNIKLIIYFSYTILIAYTTFISFQNETRLIFHLKSEIIIKSFVTFIAFDKVSDLVIKLDFRPSKLVDIFKKHFE
;
A
#
# COMPACT_ATOMS: atom_id res chain seq x y z
N MET A 1 -25.34 -27.70 34.07
CA MET A 1 -24.94 -26.64 33.12
C MET A 1 -25.43 -25.31 33.69
N ASN A 2 -24.51 -24.42 34.09
CA ASN A 2 -24.84 -23.23 34.91
C ASN A 2 -25.66 -22.21 34.12
N PHE A 3 -26.91 -21.98 34.55
CA PHE A 3 -27.82 -20.97 33.99
C PHE A 3 -27.23 -19.55 34.02
N SER A 4 -26.32 -19.24 34.95
CA SER A 4 -25.65 -17.93 35.03
C SER A 4 -24.75 -17.64 33.83
N ILE A 5 -24.04 -18.67 33.33
CA ILE A 5 -23.13 -18.54 32.19
C ILE A 5 -23.93 -18.29 30.91
N LEU A 6 -25.10 -18.93 30.78
CA LEU A 6 -25.99 -18.73 29.64
C LEU A 6 -26.60 -17.31 29.63
N THR A 7 -26.98 -16.77 30.79
CA THR A 7 -27.49 -15.40 30.90
C THR A 7 -26.44 -14.34 30.62
N ASP A 8 -25.18 -14.57 31.00
CA ASP A 8 -24.08 -13.65 30.72
C ASP A 8 -23.67 -13.68 29.24
N LEU A 9 -23.68 -14.85 28.61
CA LEU A 9 -23.48 -14.99 27.15
C LEU A 9 -24.57 -14.26 26.36
N LEU A 10 -25.84 -14.40 26.75
CA LEU A 10 -26.96 -13.69 26.11
C LEU A 10 -26.86 -12.17 26.26
N LYS A 11 -26.51 -11.67 27.46
CA LYS A 11 -26.27 -10.23 27.66
C LYS A 11 -25.11 -9.71 26.82
N TYR A 12 -24.04 -10.49 26.68
CA TYR A 12 -22.88 -10.14 25.88
C TYR A 12 -23.21 -10.10 24.38
N GLU A 13 -23.97 -11.06 23.87
CA GLU A 13 -24.46 -11.07 22.50
C GLU A 13 -25.36 -9.87 22.19
N ILE A 14 -26.30 -9.56 23.08
CA ILE A 14 -27.20 -8.40 22.95
C ILE A 14 -26.40 -7.09 22.99
N PHE A 15 -25.36 -7.00 23.82
CA PHE A 15 -24.46 -5.84 23.90
C PHE A 15 -23.64 -5.65 22.61
N ILE A 16 -23.08 -6.72 22.04
CA ILE A 16 -22.37 -6.66 20.75
C ILE A 16 -23.32 -6.21 19.63
N LYS A 17 -24.53 -6.77 19.61
CA LYS A 17 -25.53 -6.49 18.56
C LYS A 17 -26.00 -5.03 18.63
N THR A 18 -26.23 -4.49 19.84
CA THR A 18 -26.60 -3.08 20.03
C THR A 18 -25.46 -2.11 19.71
N ASN A 19 -24.21 -2.44 20.03
CA ASN A 19 -23.06 -1.61 19.64
C ASN A 19 -22.83 -1.60 18.12
N LYS A 20 -22.93 -2.76 17.46
CA LYS A 20 -22.87 -2.84 15.99
C LYS A 20 -23.99 -2.03 15.34
N LEU A 21 -25.21 -2.07 15.90
CA LEU A 21 -26.35 -1.32 15.38
C LEU A 21 -26.20 0.20 15.56
N LYS A 22 -25.67 0.65 16.71
CA LYS A 22 -25.30 2.06 16.91
C LYS A 22 -24.21 2.53 15.95
N GLN A 23 -23.21 1.68 15.70
CA GLN A 23 -22.14 1.98 14.75
C GLN A 23 -22.67 2.06 13.31
N PHE A 24 -23.52 1.11 12.91
CA PHE A 24 -24.18 1.11 11.62
C PHE A 24 -25.09 2.34 11.43
N LEU A 25 -25.90 2.72 12.43
CA LEU A 25 -26.72 3.93 12.38
C LEU A 25 -25.87 5.21 12.28
N LYS A 26 -24.70 5.23 12.91
CA LYS A 26 -23.74 6.35 12.81
C LYS A 26 -23.13 6.43 11.41
N GLU A 27 -22.78 5.31 10.82
CA GLU A 27 -22.28 5.21 9.43
C GLU A 27 -23.36 5.57 8.42
N LEU A 28 -24.61 5.14 8.64
CA LEU A 28 -25.76 5.43 7.79
C LEU A 28 -26.15 6.91 7.86
N ASN A 29 -26.12 7.52 9.05
CA ASN A 29 -26.26 8.97 9.19
C ASN A 29 -25.13 9.72 8.48
N ALA A 30 -23.88 9.28 8.62
CA ALA A 30 -22.76 9.89 7.89
C ALA A 30 -22.94 9.80 6.36
N LEU A 31 -23.42 8.65 5.86
CA LEU A 31 -23.78 8.44 4.46
C LEU A 31 -24.92 9.37 3.99
N LEU A 32 -25.98 9.51 4.79
CA LEU A 32 -27.07 10.44 4.50
C LEU A 32 -26.59 11.90 4.43
N TRP A 33 -25.68 12.31 5.32
CA TRP A 33 -25.05 13.63 5.29
C TRP A 33 -24.13 13.83 4.07
N ILE A 34 -23.46 12.77 3.62
CA ILE A 34 -22.65 12.79 2.38
C ILE A 34 -23.56 12.96 1.16
N ILE A 35 -24.66 12.19 1.09
CA ILE A 35 -25.61 12.25 -0.02
C ILE A 35 -26.27 13.64 -0.08
N THR A 36 -26.70 14.20 1.06
CA THR A 36 -27.28 15.55 1.08
C THR A 36 -26.26 16.62 0.71
N GLY A 37 -25.01 16.49 1.16
CA GLY A 37 -23.91 17.37 0.75
C GLY A 37 -23.63 17.34 -0.75
N ILE A 38 -23.61 16.14 -1.35
CA ILE A 38 -23.43 15.95 -2.80
C ILE A 38 -24.60 16.54 -3.57
N VAL A 39 -25.84 16.32 -3.12
CA VAL A 39 -27.06 16.85 -3.77
C VAL A 39 -27.10 18.38 -3.71
N ILE A 40 -26.75 18.98 -2.58
CA ILE A 40 -26.69 20.45 -2.44
C ILE A 40 -25.57 21.02 -3.30
N PHE A 41 -24.39 20.40 -3.29
CA PHE A 41 -23.25 20.84 -4.10
C PHE A 41 -23.51 20.66 -5.60
N SER A 42 -24.16 19.58 -6.02
CA SER A 42 -24.55 19.36 -7.40
C SER A 42 -25.62 20.36 -7.84
N LEU A 43 -26.60 20.69 -6.99
CA LEU A 43 -27.59 21.73 -7.26
C LEU A 43 -26.92 23.09 -7.47
N ILE A 44 -25.97 23.44 -6.61
CA ILE A 44 -25.19 24.69 -6.74
C ILE A 44 -24.39 24.67 -8.06
N ILE A 45 -23.67 23.60 -8.39
CA ILE A 45 -22.94 23.49 -9.65
C ILE A 45 -23.87 23.56 -10.86
N THR A 46 -25.05 22.95 -10.80
CA THR A 46 -26.00 22.92 -11.93
C THR A 46 -26.62 24.30 -12.16
N ILE A 47 -26.91 25.04 -11.08
CA ILE A 47 -27.36 26.44 -11.15
C ILE A 47 -26.24 27.33 -11.71
N LEU A 48 -24.98 27.09 -11.32
CA LEU A 48 -23.82 27.84 -11.79
C LEU A 48 -23.42 27.51 -13.24
N ASN A 49 -23.58 26.27 -13.70
CA ASN A 49 -23.23 25.82 -15.05
C ASN A 49 -24.28 26.16 -16.11
N LYS A 50 -25.52 26.50 -15.72
CA LYS A 50 -26.58 26.86 -16.69
C LYS A 50 -26.32 28.21 -17.38
N GLY A 51 -25.42 29.03 -16.83
CA GLY A 51 -24.82 30.16 -17.53
C GLY A 51 -23.32 29.91 -17.66
N ASN A 52 -22.81 29.86 -18.89
CA ASN A 52 -21.40 29.60 -19.21
C ASN A 52 -20.44 30.73 -18.78
N ASN A 53 -20.65 31.31 -17.59
CA ASN A 53 -19.97 32.49 -17.08
C ASN A 53 -19.11 32.11 -15.87
N ARG A 54 -17.82 31.88 -16.13
CA ARG A 54 -16.76 31.76 -15.11
C ARG A 54 -16.85 32.84 -14.03
N ASN A 55 -17.31 34.05 -14.37
CA ASN A 55 -17.48 35.16 -13.44
C ASN A 55 -18.52 34.88 -12.34
N ILE A 56 -19.60 34.14 -12.66
CA ILE A 56 -20.64 33.79 -11.67
C ILE A 56 -20.08 32.76 -10.68
N PHE A 57 -19.29 31.80 -11.17
CA PHE A 57 -18.59 30.84 -10.30
C PHE A 57 -17.63 31.55 -9.33
N PHE A 58 -16.77 32.45 -9.83
CA PHE A 58 -15.84 33.22 -9.00
C PHE A 58 -16.56 34.11 -7.98
N ALA A 59 -17.62 34.81 -8.37
CA ALA A 59 -18.42 35.63 -7.45
C ALA A 59 -19.06 34.78 -6.35
N SER A 60 -19.60 33.61 -6.70
CA SER A 60 -20.21 32.68 -5.75
C SER A 60 -19.20 32.11 -4.76
N PHE A 61 -17.98 31.82 -5.23
CA PHE A 61 -16.87 31.38 -4.39
C PHE A 61 -16.42 32.46 -3.39
N LEU A 62 -16.33 33.72 -3.85
CA LEU A 62 -16.00 34.86 -2.98
C LEU A 62 -17.09 35.10 -1.92
N ILE A 63 -18.36 35.04 -2.29
CA ILE A 63 -19.49 35.16 -1.35
C ILE A 63 -19.43 34.04 -0.29
N TYR A 64 -19.11 32.81 -0.71
CA TYR A 64 -18.95 31.70 0.21
C TYR A 64 -17.78 31.92 1.20
N ILE A 65 -16.62 32.38 0.73
CA ILE A 65 -15.49 32.73 1.62
C ILE A 65 -15.91 33.81 2.62
N PHE A 66 -16.61 34.84 2.16
CA PHE A 66 -17.08 35.92 3.03
C PHE A 66 -18.05 35.41 4.09
N LEU A 67 -19.00 34.55 3.72
CA LEU A 67 -19.93 33.89 4.66
C LEU A 67 -19.17 33.08 5.71
N VAL A 68 -18.17 32.30 5.31
CA VAL A 68 -17.34 31.53 6.25
C VAL A 68 -16.65 32.44 7.26
N ILE A 69 -16.04 33.55 6.82
CA ILE A 69 -15.35 34.52 7.69
C ILE A 69 -16.36 35.19 8.64
N PHE A 70 -17.51 35.61 8.12
CA PHE A 70 -18.57 36.25 8.88
C PHE A 70 -19.09 35.32 10.00
N PHE A 71 -19.43 34.08 9.66
CA PHE A 71 -19.94 33.11 10.64
C PHE A 71 -18.85 32.65 11.63
N TYR A 72 -17.58 32.60 11.23
CA TYR A 72 -16.46 32.38 12.15
C TYR A 72 -16.36 33.50 13.20
N ALA A 73 -16.42 34.76 12.76
CA ALA A 73 -16.41 35.92 13.66
C ALA A 73 -17.63 35.92 14.58
N LEU A 74 -18.83 35.66 14.03
CA LEU A 74 -20.08 35.61 14.78
C LEU A 74 -20.07 34.50 15.85
N GLN A 75 -19.56 33.31 15.51
CA GLN A 75 -19.37 32.22 16.47
C GLN A 75 -18.45 32.64 17.63
N ARG A 76 -17.34 33.33 17.33
CA ARG A 76 -16.36 33.75 18.32
C ARG A 76 -16.92 34.79 19.30
N ILE A 77 -17.78 35.68 18.80
CA ILE A 77 -18.44 36.73 19.60
C ILE A 77 -19.54 36.13 20.47
N LEU A 78 -20.46 35.37 19.87
CA LEU A 78 -21.66 34.87 20.57
C LEU A 78 -21.37 33.69 21.49
N LYS A 79 -20.35 32.87 21.18
CA LYS A 79 -19.96 31.65 21.93
C LYS A 79 -21.10 30.65 22.22
N ASN A 80 -22.25 30.78 21.56
CA ASN A 80 -23.42 29.94 21.76
C ASN A 80 -23.34 28.64 20.94
N THR A 81 -23.98 27.58 21.44
CA THR A 81 -24.04 26.24 20.80
C THR A 81 -24.69 26.28 19.41
N ILE A 82 -25.72 27.11 19.22
CA ILE A 82 -26.42 27.27 17.93
C ILE A 82 -25.47 27.86 16.87
N ALA A 83 -24.76 28.95 17.20
CA ALA A 83 -23.81 29.58 16.29
C ALA A 83 -22.67 28.63 15.91
N LYS A 84 -22.21 27.79 16.85
CA LYS A 84 -21.23 26.73 16.60
C LYS A 84 -21.75 25.67 15.61
N ASN A 85 -23.00 25.26 15.72
CA ASN A 85 -23.60 24.27 14.81
C ASN A 85 -23.79 24.85 13.40
N ILE A 86 -24.27 26.10 13.28
CA ILE A 86 -24.43 26.77 11.98
C ILE A 86 -23.06 26.92 11.30
N PHE A 87 -22.04 27.35 12.03
CA PHE A 87 -20.67 27.42 11.50
C PHE A 87 -20.16 26.06 11.04
N ALA A 88 -20.42 24.98 11.80
CA ALA A 88 -20.03 23.63 11.42
C ALA A 88 -20.69 23.15 10.12
N ILE A 89 -21.96 23.50 9.88
CA ILE A 89 -22.68 23.19 8.63
C ILE A 89 -22.05 23.93 7.45
N ILE A 90 -21.77 25.23 7.60
CA ILE A 90 -21.17 26.05 6.54
C ILE A 90 -19.74 25.58 6.24
N MET A 91 -18.96 25.19 7.25
CA MET A 91 -17.61 24.66 7.09
C MET A 91 -17.55 23.21 6.60
N PHE A 92 -18.67 22.50 6.58
CA PHE A 92 -18.72 21.09 6.21
C PHE A 92 -18.04 20.80 4.86
N PRO A 93 -18.32 21.52 3.76
CA PRO A 93 -17.69 21.27 2.46
C PRO A 93 -16.17 21.43 2.52
N PHE A 94 -15.69 22.47 3.20
CA PHE A 94 -14.26 22.72 3.35
C PHE A 94 -13.58 21.63 4.20
N SER A 95 -14.22 21.22 5.30
CA SER A 95 -13.71 20.14 6.15
C SER A 95 -13.63 18.80 5.40
N TYR A 96 -14.56 18.55 4.49
CA TYR A 96 -14.58 17.35 3.65
C TYR A 96 -13.48 17.39 2.58
N ILE A 97 -13.35 18.51 1.87
CA ILE A 97 -12.26 18.72 0.89
C ILE A 97 -10.90 18.57 1.58
N SER A 98 -10.71 19.15 2.76
CA SER A 98 -9.47 19.03 3.52
C SER A 98 -9.15 17.58 3.90
N LYS A 99 -10.15 16.80 4.34
CA LYS A 99 -9.97 15.37 4.64
C LYS A 99 -9.63 14.55 3.39
N LEU A 100 -10.30 14.83 2.26
CA LEU A 100 -10.00 14.19 0.98
C LEU A 100 -8.57 14.53 0.52
N MET A 101 -8.16 15.79 0.60
CA MET A 101 -6.79 16.19 0.28
C MET A 101 -5.77 15.49 1.18
N GLY A 102 -6.06 15.37 2.48
CA GLY A 102 -5.23 14.61 3.41
C GLY A 102 -5.11 13.13 3.04
N PHE A 103 -6.21 12.49 2.61
CA PHE A 103 -6.22 11.10 2.12
C PHE A 103 -5.44 10.95 0.81
N ILE A 104 -5.66 11.83 -0.16
CA ILE A 104 -4.92 11.83 -1.44
C ILE A 104 -3.43 11.98 -1.16
N PHE A 105 -3.05 12.94 -0.32
CA PHE A 105 -1.67 13.14 0.07
C PHE A 105 -1.06 11.88 0.69
N PHE A 106 -1.72 11.31 1.71
CA PHE A 106 -1.31 10.05 2.34
C PHE A 106 -1.10 8.92 1.32
N SER A 107 -2.08 8.71 0.42
CA SER A 107 -1.99 7.68 -0.60
C SER A 107 -0.86 7.94 -1.59
N THR A 108 -0.68 9.18 -2.04
CA THR A 108 0.40 9.53 -2.98
C THR A 108 1.77 9.30 -2.37
N THR A 109 1.96 9.62 -1.07
CA THR A 109 3.20 9.33 -0.36
C THR A 109 3.50 7.84 -0.38
N ILE A 110 2.53 6.97 -0.04
CA ILE A 110 2.73 5.51 -0.09
C ILE A 110 3.09 5.05 -1.50
N CYS A 111 2.36 5.52 -2.52
CA CYS A 111 2.65 5.18 -3.92
C CYS A 111 4.07 5.56 -4.34
N VAL A 112 4.56 6.74 -3.96
CA VAL A 112 5.94 7.16 -4.24
C VAL A 112 6.96 6.20 -3.64
N HIS A 113 6.77 5.75 -2.39
CA HIS A 113 7.68 4.80 -1.75
C HIS A 113 7.63 3.42 -2.42
N ILE A 114 6.46 2.98 -2.88
CA ILE A 114 6.32 1.76 -3.69
C ILE A 114 7.08 1.90 -5.01
N ILE A 115 6.94 3.03 -5.70
CA ILE A 115 7.66 3.29 -6.96
C ILE A 115 9.17 3.29 -6.72
N ILE A 116 9.65 3.91 -5.64
CA ILE A 116 11.07 3.91 -5.27
C ILE A 116 11.55 2.47 -5.00
N TYR A 117 10.80 1.67 -4.23
CA TYR A 117 11.11 0.26 -3.98
C TYR A 117 11.27 -0.52 -5.27
N LEU A 118 10.26 -0.44 -6.15
CA LEU A 118 10.27 -1.12 -7.44
C LEU A 118 11.41 -0.64 -8.34
N GLY A 119 11.69 0.67 -8.33
CA GLY A 119 12.83 1.25 -9.04
C GLY A 119 14.16 0.65 -8.58
N ILE A 120 14.37 0.52 -7.27
CA ILE A 120 15.57 -0.13 -6.72
C ILE A 120 15.65 -1.59 -7.16
N CYS A 121 14.54 -2.34 -7.12
CA CYS A 121 14.50 -3.72 -7.60
C CYS A 121 14.84 -3.84 -9.10
N LEU A 122 14.34 -2.93 -9.95
CA LEU A 122 14.65 -2.91 -11.38
C LEU A 122 16.11 -2.58 -11.66
N VAL A 123 16.70 -1.65 -10.90
CA VAL A 123 18.14 -1.35 -10.97
C VAL A 123 18.95 -2.60 -10.62
N ILE A 124 18.59 -3.31 -9.54
CA ILE A 124 19.26 -4.58 -9.17
C ILE A 124 19.15 -5.61 -10.30
N GLN A 125 17.95 -5.81 -10.85
CA GLN A 125 17.73 -6.73 -11.97
C GLN A 125 18.63 -6.39 -13.16
N LYS A 126 18.66 -5.11 -13.57
CA LYS A 126 19.49 -4.66 -14.69
C LYS A 126 20.99 -4.80 -14.40
N SER A 127 21.43 -4.55 -13.17
CA SER A 127 22.81 -4.79 -12.76
C SER A 127 23.20 -6.27 -12.83
N ILE A 128 22.29 -7.19 -12.46
CA ILE A 128 22.51 -8.64 -12.62
C ILE A 128 22.66 -8.98 -14.10
N SER A 129 21.72 -8.55 -14.95
CA SER A 129 21.77 -8.80 -16.40
C SER A 129 23.10 -8.33 -16.99
N PHE A 130 23.51 -7.10 -16.69
CA PHE A 130 24.77 -6.53 -17.16
C PHE A 130 26.00 -7.31 -16.66
N THR A 131 25.99 -7.76 -15.41
CA THR A 131 27.09 -8.54 -14.84
C THR A 131 27.18 -9.92 -15.48
N LEU A 132 26.04 -10.58 -15.72
CA LEU A 132 25.99 -11.86 -16.43
C LEU A 132 26.52 -11.72 -17.86
N GLU A 133 26.16 -10.65 -18.57
CA GLU A 133 26.69 -10.34 -19.91
C GLU A 133 28.21 -10.13 -19.92
N ILE A 134 28.77 -9.49 -18.89
CA ILE A 134 30.23 -9.31 -18.76
C ILE A 134 30.95 -10.63 -18.47
N ILE A 135 30.37 -11.48 -17.62
CA ILE A 135 30.97 -12.77 -17.24
C ILE A 135 30.92 -13.73 -18.42
N ASP A 136 29.82 -13.72 -19.19
CA ASP A 136 29.61 -14.57 -20.36
C ASP A 136 30.08 -13.91 -21.67
N LYS A 137 31.23 -13.24 -21.64
CA LYS A 137 31.81 -12.59 -22.83
C LYS A 137 32.06 -13.53 -24.00
N ASP A 138 32.29 -14.81 -23.71
CA ASP A 138 32.54 -15.85 -24.70
C ASP A 138 31.25 -16.53 -25.19
N GLY A 139 30.08 -16.12 -24.68
CA GLY A 139 28.77 -16.63 -25.10
C GLY A 139 28.55 -18.12 -24.83
N GLN A 140 29.13 -18.64 -23.75
CA GLN A 140 29.04 -20.06 -23.39
C GLN A 140 27.71 -20.38 -22.69
N ILE A 141 27.05 -19.39 -22.09
CA ILE A 141 25.76 -19.55 -21.42
C ILE A 141 24.63 -19.30 -22.43
N SER A 142 23.73 -20.28 -22.57
CA SER A 142 22.55 -20.11 -23.43
C SER A 142 21.65 -18.95 -22.95
N PHE A 143 20.97 -18.30 -23.89
CA PHE A 143 20.02 -17.20 -23.59
C PHE A 143 18.96 -17.61 -22.54
N ASP A 144 18.45 -18.83 -22.63
CA ASP A 144 17.45 -19.36 -21.69
C ASP A 144 18.01 -19.46 -20.26
N ASN A 145 19.27 -19.87 -20.11
CA ASN A 145 19.95 -19.93 -18.81
C ASN A 145 20.24 -18.53 -18.26
N HIS A 146 20.58 -17.56 -19.10
CA HIS A 146 20.70 -16.15 -18.70
C HIS A 146 19.41 -15.62 -18.12
N LYS A 147 18.29 -15.81 -18.80
CA LYS A 147 16.97 -15.35 -18.33
C LYS A 147 16.53 -16.07 -17.06
N TYR A 148 16.79 -17.37 -16.95
CA TYR A 148 16.56 -18.12 -15.72
C TYR A 148 17.33 -17.52 -14.53
N LEU A 149 18.64 -17.27 -14.69
CA LEU A 149 19.48 -16.71 -13.64
C LEU A 149 19.06 -15.27 -13.29
N GLU A 150 18.79 -14.43 -14.29
CA GLU A 150 18.33 -13.06 -14.10
C GLU A 150 17.06 -13.01 -13.23
N ILE A 151 16.04 -13.80 -13.58
CA ILE A 151 14.76 -13.84 -12.86
C ILE A 151 14.95 -14.41 -11.44
N THR A 152 15.69 -15.52 -11.33
CA THR A 152 15.87 -16.22 -10.04
C THR A 152 16.66 -15.37 -9.06
N ILE A 153 17.83 -14.85 -9.46
CA ILE A 153 18.69 -14.03 -8.59
C ILE A 153 17.97 -12.75 -8.18
N THR A 154 17.22 -12.12 -9.10
CA THR A 154 16.43 -10.92 -8.78
C THR A 154 15.40 -11.21 -7.68
N ALA A 155 14.64 -12.30 -7.80
CA ALA A 155 13.65 -12.68 -6.79
C ALA A 155 14.29 -12.98 -5.42
N LEU A 156 15.43 -13.67 -5.43
CA LEU A 156 16.20 -13.96 -4.21
C LEU A 156 16.71 -12.69 -3.54
N LEU A 157 17.33 -11.79 -4.31
CA LEU A 157 17.86 -10.53 -3.80
C LEU A 157 16.74 -9.60 -3.32
N ALA A 158 15.56 -9.60 -3.95
CA ALA A 158 14.42 -8.83 -3.46
C ALA A 158 14.03 -9.24 -2.02
N VAL A 159 14.12 -10.52 -1.68
CA VAL A 159 13.84 -11.02 -0.32
C VAL A 159 14.99 -10.75 0.65
N PHE A 160 16.24 -10.95 0.23
CA PHE A 160 17.42 -10.74 1.08
C PHE A 160 17.73 -9.28 1.35
N LEU A 161 17.69 -8.46 0.31
CA LEU A 161 17.94 -7.03 0.37
C LEU A 161 16.70 -6.26 0.83
N ASN A 162 15.59 -6.92 1.16
CA ASN A 162 14.41 -6.24 1.64
C ASN A 162 14.69 -5.33 2.85
N THR A 163 15.46 -5.82 3.83
CA THR A 163 15.82 -5.04 5.01
C THR A 163 16.64 -3.78 4.67
N PRO A 164 17.77 -3.88 3.93
CA PRO A 164 18.53 -2.68 3.54
C PRO A 164 17.74 -1.76 2.59
N ILE A 165 16.95 -2.27 1.66
CA ILE A 165 16.10 -1.45 0.77
C ILE A 165 15.06 -0.68 1.60
N ARG A 166 14.37 -1.37 2.52
CA ARG A 166 13.41 -0.74 3.43
C ARG A 166 14.08 0.31 4.31
N PHE A 167 15.29 0.06 4.78
CA PHE A 167 16.05 1.06 5.55
C PHE A 167 16.37 2.31 4.73
N LEU A 168 16.75 2.16 3.45
CA LEU A 168 16.98 3.29 2.55
C LEU A 168 15.70 4.08 2.28
N ILE A 169 14.58 3.37 2.05
CA ILE A 169 13.26 3.97 1.84
C ILE A 169 12.83 4.73 3.10
N ASN A 170 12.96 4.12 4.28
CA ASN A 170 12.63 4.72 5.57
C ASN A 170 13.52 5.94 5.89
N LYS A 171 14.80 5.92 5.48
CA LYS A 171 15.67 7.09 5.52
C LYS A 171 15.23 8.18 4.54
N GLY A 172 14.70 7.82 3.36
CA GLY A 172 14.08 8.77 2.44
C GLY A 172 12.89 9.52 3.04
N ILE A 173 12.22 8.92 4.05
CA ILE A 173 11.15 9.56 4.83
C ILE A 173 11.68 10.63 5.81
N LEU A 174 12.99 10.91 5.88
CA LEU A 174 13.60 12.00 6.68
C LEU A 174 13.07 13.42 6.37
N LEU A 175 12.10 13.55 5.45
CA LEU A 175 11.13 14.65 5.40
C LEU A 175 10.21 14.76 6.64
N LYS A 176 10.50 14.01 7.71
CA LYS A 176 9.89 14.12 9.05
C LYS A 176 9.74 15.56 9.56
N ASN A 177 10.65 16.46 9.15
CA ASN A 177 10.61 17.87 9.52
C ASN A 177 9.62 18.72 8.71
N ILE A 178 9.20 18.29 7.51
CA ILE A 178 8.25 19.04 6.67
C ILE A 178 6.80 18.74 7.10
N PHE A 179 6.54 17.60 7.74
CA PHE A 179 5.19 17.08 7.98
C PHE A 179 4.88 16.77 9.45
N GLN A 180 5.45 17.51 10.40
CA GLN A 180 5.26 17.32 11.86
C GLN A 180 3.78 17.25 12.31
N ASN A 181 2.83 17.74 11.50
CA ASN A 181 1.39 17.74 11.78
C ASN A 181 0.58 16.66 11.03
N LEU A 182 1.20 15.88 10.14
CA LEU A 182 0.54 14.74 9.50
C LEU A 182 0.79 13.48 10.33
N LYS A 183 -0.13 12.52 10.20
CA LYS A 183 -0.10 11.18 10.82
C LYS A 183 1.06 10.34 10.29
N TYR A 184 2.28 10.82 10.48
CA TYR A 184 3.52 10.24 9.96
C TYR A 184 3.69 8.81 10.45
N ASP A 185 3.39 8.56 11.73
CA ASP A 185 3.42 7.21 12.30
C ASP A 185 2.48 6.25 11.54
N GLN A 186 1.36 6.73 11.00
CA GLN A 186 0.46 5.90 10.19
C GLN A 186 1.04 5.61 8.81
N ILE A 187 1.81 6.54 8.23
CA ILE A 187 2.51 6.36 6.95
C ILE A 187 3.66 5.35 7.13
N GLU A 188 4.46 5.53 8.18
CA GLU A 188 5.56 4.63 8.51
C GLU A 188 5.06 3.20 8.75
N ASN A 189 4.01 3.04 9.57
CA ASN A 189 3.39 1.73 9.79
C ASN A 189 2.83 1.11 8.50
N ALA A 190 2.23 1.92 7.61
CA ALA A 190 1.72 1.42 6.33
C ALA A 190 2.86 0.96 5.40
N ILE A 191 3.95 1.72 5.35
CA ILE A 191 5.17 1.38 4.59
C ILE A 191 5.81 0.12 5.16
N GLU A 192 5.96 0.02 6.48
CA GLU A 192 6.51 -1.17 7.13
C GLU A 192 5.65 -2.41 6.89
N PHE A 193 4.33 -2.26 6.89
CA PHE A 193 3.41 -3.32 6.54
C PHE A 193 3.62 -3.75 5.08
N VAL A 194 3.57 -2.84 4.10
CA VAL A 194 3.71 -3.17 2.68
C VAL A 194 5.05 -3.85 2.37
N PHE A 195 6.15 -3.34 2.94
CA PHE A 195 7.50 -3.86 2.69
C PHE A 195 7.97 -4.90 3.73
N ASN A 196 7.05 -5.53 4.46
CA ASN A 196 7.40 -6.68 5.29
C ASN A 196 7.86 -7.86 4.40
N LYS A 197 8.87 -8.62 4.84
CA LYS A 197 9.46 -9.75 4.10
C LYS A 197 8.40 -10.74 3.64
N GLN A 198 7.39 -11.04 4.46
CA GLN A 198 6.29 -11.94 4.09
C GLN A 198 5.43 -11.39 2.95
N ASN A 199 5.14 -10.09 2.98
CA ASN A 199 4.35 -9.43 1.93
C ASN A 199 5.14 -9.34 0.62
N ILE A 200 6.46 -9.12 0.69
CA ILE A 200 7.34 -9.21 -0.48
C ILE A 200 7.36 -10.63 -1.07
N LYS A 201 7.49 -11.67 -0.24
CA LYS A 201 7.39 -13.06 -0.71
C LYS A 201 6.04 -13.30 -1.43
N LEU A 202 4.93 -12.82 -0.85
CA LEU A 202 3.60 -12.93 -1.45
C LEU A 202 3.49 -12.20 -2.79
N ILE A 203 4.06 -11.00 -2.91
CA ILE A 203 4.11 -10.25 -4.18
C ILE A 203 4.91 -11.03 -5.23
N ILE A 204 6.04 -11.64 -4.85
CA ILE A 204 6.84 -12.47 -5.75
C ILE A 204 6.05 -13.69 -6.21
N TYR A 205 5.42 -14.44 -5.29
CA TYR A 205 4.59 -15.59 -5.63
C TYR A 205 3.43 -15.22 -6.57
N PHE A 206 2.77 -14.10 -6.30
CA PHE A 206 1.68 -13.61 -7.13
C PHE A 206 2.17 -13.18 -8.52
N SER A 207 3.33 -12.52 -8.59
CA SER A 207 3.95 -12.11 -9.85
C SER A 207 4.32 -13.30 -10.72
N TYR A 208 4.90 -14.36 -10.14
CA TYR A 208 5.16 -15.61 -10.87
C TYR A 208 3.87 -16.24 -11.39
N THR A 209 2.81 -16.26 -10.57
CA THR A 209 1.51 -16.81 -10.96
C THR A 209 0.91 -16.05 -12.15
N ILE A 210 0.94 -14.71 -12.12
CA ILE A 210 0.49 -13.87 -13.23
C ILE A 210 1.33 -14.13 -14.49
N LEU A 211 2.66 -14.17 -14.36
CA LEU A 211 3.55 -14.40 -15.50
C LEU A 211 3.35 -15.76 -16.15
N ILE A 212 3.14 -16.81 -15.34
CA ILE A 212 2.82 -18.15 -15.84
C ILE A 212 1.47 -18.13 -16.55
N ALA A 213 0.44 -17.55 -15.94
CA ALA A 213 -0.89 -17.44 -16.55
C ALA A 213 -0.85 -16.66 -17.88
N TYR A 214 -0.14 -15.53 -17.91
CA TYR A 214 0.02 -14.69 -19.09
C TYR A 214 0.76 -15.42 -20.22
N THR A 215 1.92 -16.03 -19.93
CA THR A 215 2.68 -16.77 -20.95
C THR A 215 1.94 -18.00 -21.45
N THR A 216 1.20 -18.68 -20.57
CA THR A 216 0.35 -19.81 -20.94
C THR A 216 -0.79 -19.36 -21.85
N PHE A 217 -1.48 -18.26 -21.50
CA PHE A 217 -2.56 -17.69 -22.30
C PHE A 217 -2.08 -17.29 -23.70
N ILE A 218 -0.92 -16.64 -23.81
CA ILE A 218 -0.31 -16.32 -25.11
C ILE A 218 0.03 -17.58 -25.90
N SER A 219 0.59 -18.62 -25.25
CA SER A 219 0.88 -19.88 -25.95
C SER A 219 -0.36 -20.58 -26.50
N PHE A 220 -1.50 -20.47 -25.81
CA PHE A 220 -2.78 -21.01 -26.28
C PHE A 220 -3.33 -20.28 -27.50
N GLN A 221 -3.03 -18.99 -27.65
CA GLN A 221 -3.52 -18.18 -28.76
C GLN A 221 -2.76 -18.43 -30.08
N ASN A 222 -1.73 -19.30 -30.09
CA ASN A 222 -0.88 -19.55 -31.26
C ASN A 222 -0.31 -18.28 -31.92
N GLU A 223 -0.29 -17.16 -31.20
CA GLU A 223 0.34 -15.91 -31.64
C GLU A 223 1.86 -16.07 -31.55
N THR A 224 2.42 -16.82 -32.49
CA THR A 224 3.85 -16.98 -32.73
C THR A 224 4.55 -15.70 -33.18
N ARG A 225 3.80 -14.61 -33.38
CA ARG A 225 4.29 -13.36 -33.98
C ARG A 225 4.72 -12.28 -32.99
N LEU A 226 4.40 -12.42 -31.70
CA LEU A 226 4.94 -11.51 -30.70
C LEU A 226 6.12 -12.16 -30.00
N ILE A 227 7.28 -11.65 -30.39
CA ILE A 227 8.64 -11.79 -29.87
C ILE A 227 8.66 -11.70 -28.33
N PHE A 228 8.18 -12.72 -27.64
CA PHE A 228 8.38 -12.91 -26.21
C PHE A 228 9.29 -14.11 -26.03
N HIS A 229 10.58 -13.83 -25.93
CA HIS A 229 11.64 -14.80 -25.65
C HIS A 229 11.58 -15.40 -24.22
N LEU A 230 10.51 -15.16 -23.46
CA LEU A 230 10.32 -15.73 -22.13
C LEU A 230 9.49 -17.01 -22.23
N LYS A 231 10.16 -18.16 -22.31
CA LYS A 231 9.50 -19.47 -22.26
C LYS A 231 8.87 -19.67 -20.89
N SER A 232 7.63 -20.16 -20.85
CA SER A 232 6.91 -20.51 -19.60
C SER A 232 7.73 -21.48 -18.72
N GLU A 233 8.48 -22.38 -19.35
CA GLU A 233 9.39 -23.31 -18.67
C GLU A 233 10.46 -22.59 -17.82
N ILE A 234 11.02 -21.49 -18.31
CA ILE A 234 12.03 -20.70 -17.57
C ILE A 234 11.42 -20.07 -16.32
N ILE A 235 10.19 -19.55 -16.46
CA ILE A 235 9.46 -18.92 -15.36
C ILE A 235 9.11 -19.96 -14.29
N ILE A 236 8.64 -21.14 -14.71
CA ILE A 236 8.31 -22.26 -13.82
C ILE A 236 9.56 -22.75 -13.09
N LYS A 237 10.67 -22.97 -13.80
CA LYS A 237 11.95 -23.36 -13.18
C LYS A 237 12.38 -22.33 -12.14
N SER A 238 12.36 -21.05 -12.49
CA SER A 238 12.71 -19.96 -11.55
C SER A 238 11.80 -19.93 -10.33
N PHE A 239 10.50 -20.14 -10.52
CA PHE A 239 9.50 -20.20 -9.45
C PHE A 239 9.73 -21.36 -8.49
N VAL A 240 9.97 -22.56 -9.01
CA VAL A 240 10.27 -23.75 -8.21
C VAL A 240 11.58 -23.56 -7.43
N THR A 241 12.62 -23.00 -8.06
CA THR A 241 13.88 -22.68 -7.39
C THR A 241 13.67 -21.66 -6.27
N PHE A 242 12.86 -20.63 -6.49
CA PHE A 242 12.53 -19.65 -5.46
C PHE A 242 11.79 -20.28 -4.27
N ILE A 243 10.79 -21.15 -4.51
CA ILE A 243 10.09 -21.88 -3.43
C ILE A 243 11.04 -22.79 -2.66
N ALA A 244 11.90 -23.53 -3.36
CA ALA A 244 12.87 -24.42 -2.73
C ALA A 244 13.83 -23.61 -1.85
N PHE A 245 14.34 -22.50 -2.38
CA PHE A 245 15.17 -21.57 -1.62
C PHE A 245 14.45 -21.04 -0.38
N ASP A 246 13.19 -20.60 -0.51
CA ASP A 246 12.41 -20.04 0.59
C ASP A 246 12.24 -21.05 1.74
N LYS A 247 11.89 -22.29 1.39
CA LYS A 247 11.76 -23.39 2.35
C LYS A 247 13.08 -23.73 3.03
N VAL A 248 14.18 -23.79 2.27
CA VAL A 248 15.52 -24.06 2.84
C VAL A 248 15.96 -22.92 3.75
N SER A 249 15.74 -21.67 3.37
CA SER A 249 16.07 -20.50 4.20
C SER A 249 15.29 -20.53 5.52
N ASP A 250 13.99 -20.80 5.48
CA ASP A 250 13.16 -20.90 6.68
C ASP A 250 13.58 -22.08 7.57
N LEU A 251 14.00 -23.21 6.99
CA LEU A 251 14.55 -24.35 7.73
C LEU A 251 15.88 -24.02 8.41
N VAL A 252 16.81 -23.37 7.71
CA VAL A 252 18.11 -22.96 8.27
C VAL A 252 17.91 -22.02 9.47
N ILE A 253 16.96 -21.09 9.38
CA ILE A 253 16.60 -20.19 10.48
C ILE A 253 16.01 -20.98 11.66
N LYS A 254 15.10 -21.93 11.40
CA LYS A 254 14.48 -22.76 12.44
C LYS A 254 15.47 -23.70 13.14
N LEU A 255 16.46 -24.19 12.41
CA LEU A 255 17.49 -25.07 12.94
C LEU A 255 18.53 -24.33 13.80
N ASP A 256 18.43 -22.99 13.94
CA ASP A 256 19.37 -22.12 14.63
C ASP A 256 20.83 -22.49 14.29
N PHE A 257 21.06 -22.79 13.01
CA PHE A 257 22.34 -23.30 12.54
C PHE A 257 23.39 -22.20 12.68
N ARG A 258 24.20 -22.29 13.72
CA ARG A 258 25.31 -21.39 14.00
C ARG A 258 26.60 -22.08 13.57
N PRO A 259 27.20 -21.68 12.42
CA PRO A 259 28.44 -22.28 11.95
C PRO A 259 29.55 -22.24 13.00
N SER A 260 29.57 -21.19 13.84
CA SER A 260 30.49 -21.04 14.97
C SER A 260 30.39 -22.19 15.98
N LYS A 261 29.18 -22.62 16.35
CA LYS A 261 28.99 -23.75 17.27
C LYS A 261 29.50 -25.07 16.68
N LEU A 262 29.36 -25.26 15.37
CA LEU A 262 29.88 -26.44 14.67
C LEU A 262 31.40 -26.47 14.67
N VAL A 263 32.04 -25.32 14.41
CA VAL A 263 33.50 -25.19 14.51
C VAL A 263 34.00 -25.45 15.93
N ASP A 264 33.28 -24.97 16.95
CA ASP A 264 33.65 -25.21 18.36
C ASP A 264 33.50 -26.69 18.77
N ILE A 265 32.47 -27.38 18.28
CA ILE A 265 32.28 -28.83 18.50
C ILE A 265 33.40 -29.62 17.80
N PHE A 266 33.74 -29.27 16.56
CA PHE A 266 34.83 -29.91 15.83
C PHE A 266 36.17 -29.69 16.55
N LYS A 267 36.50 -28.46 16.96
CA LYS A 267 37.72 -28.19 17.74
C LYS A 267 37.81 -29.03 19.01
N LYS A 268 36.72 -29.13 19.78
CA LYS A 268 36.64 -29.97 20.99
C LYS A 268 36.79 -31.47 20.76
N HIS A 269 36.63 -31.95 19.53
CA HIS A 269 36.75 -33.37 19.20
C HIS A 269 38.14 -33.73 18.66
N PHE A 270 38.93 -32.72 18.28
CA PHE A 270 40.28 -32.87 17.74
C PHE A 270 41.37 -32.31 18.68
N GLU A 271 41.00 -31.83 19.86
CA GLU A 271 41.86 -31.58 21.02
C GLU A 271 41.68 -32.72 22.05
#